data_AF-A0A0D9SFW1-F1
#
_entry.id   AF-A0A0D9SFW1-F1
#
_cell.length_a   1.000
_cell.length_b   1.000
_cell.length_c   1.000
_cell.angle_alpha   90.00
_cell.angle_beta   90.00
_cell.angle_gamma   90.00
#
_symmetry.space_group_name_H-M   'P 1'
#
loop_
_entity.id
_entity.type
_entity.pdbx_description
1 polymer ?
#
loop_
_entity_poly.entity_id
_entity_poly.type
_entity_poly.pdbx_seq_one_letter_code
_entity_poly.pdbx_strand_id
1 'polypeptide(L)' 'MAKRLQAELSCPVCLDFFSCSISLSCTHVFCFDCI' A
#
# COMPACT_ATOMS: atom_id res chain seq x y z
N MET A 1 -8.91 4.11 -18.08
CA MET A 1 -7.64 3.47 -17.66
C MET A 1 -7.27 3.95 -16.25
N ALA A 2 -7.97 3.48 -15.22
CA ALA A 2 -7.82 3.98 -13.84
C ALA A 2 -7.38 2.89 -12.84
N LYS A 3 -7.01 1.70 -13.33
CA LYS A 3 -6.68 0.55 -12.49
C LYS A 3 -5.32 0.69 -11.77
N ARG A 4 -4.50 1.67 -12.15
CA ARG A 4 -3.16 1.90 -11.56
C ARG A 4 -3.18 2.85 -10.37
N LEU A 5 -4.15 3.77 -10.29
CA LEU A 5 -4.25 4.74 -9.19
C LEU A 5 -4.74 4.09 -7.87
N GLN A 6 -5.57 3.05 -7.96
CA GLN A 6 -6.06 2.35 -6.76
C GLN A 6 -4.97 1.50 -6.09
N ALA A 7 -4.01 0.97 -6.87
CA ALA A 7 -2.89 0.18 -6.34
C ALA A 7 -1.89 1.03 -5.54
N GLU A 8 -1.87 2.36 -5.73
CA GLU A 8 -1.03 3.25 -4.91
C GLU A 8 -1.68 3.59 -3.55
N LEU A 9 -2.97 3.27 -3.37
CA LEU A 9 -3.73 3.53 -2.15
C LEU A 9 -4.12 2.24 -1.42
N SER A 10 -3.76 1.07 -1.96
CA SER A 10 -4.02 -0.22 -1.34
C SER A 10 -2.75 -1.03 -1.09
N CYS A 11 -2.77 -1.77 0.01
CA CYS A 11 -1.70 -2.65 0.41
C CYS A 11 -1.45 -3.73 -0.66
N PRO A 12 -0.23 -3.95 -1.15
CA PRO A 12 0.03 -5.07 -2.06
C PRO A 12 -0.10 -6.45 -1.38
N VAL A 13 -0.16 -6.50 -0.04
CA VAL A 13 -0.29 -7.74 0.74
C VAL A 13 -1.75 -8.09 1.01
N CYS A 14 -2.49 -7.22 1.72
CA CYS A 14 -3.90 -7.47 2.05
C CYS A 14 -4.88 -6.90 1.02
N LEU A 15 -4.40 -6.15 0.01
CA LEU A 15 -5.22 -5.47 -1.01
C LEU A 15 -6.27 -4.50 -0.43
N ASP A 16 -6.12 -4.16 0.84
CA ASP A 16 -7.00 -3.27 1.58
C ASP A 16 -6.50 -1.82 1.57
N PHE A 17 -7.37 -0.87 1.89
CA PHE A 17 -7.02 0.56 1.88
C PHE A 17 -5.96 0.87 2.94
N PHE A 18 -4.96 1.69 2.59
CA PHE A 18 -3.92 2.08 3.55
C PHE A 18 -4.52 2.92 4.70
N SER A 19 -4.78 2.29 5.83
CA SER A 19 -5.19 2.95 7.08
C SER A 19 -3.99 3.51 7.85
N CYS A 20 -2.84 2.82 7.79
CA CYS A 20 -1.57 3.21 8.40
C CYS A 20 -0.40 2.83 7.49
N SER A 21 -0.20 3.60 6.41
CA SER A 21 0.89 3.37 5.47
C SER A 21 2.24 3.70 6.10
N ILE A 22 3.17 2.74 6.09
CA ILE A 22 4.58 2.96 6.41
C ILE A 22 5.41 2.81 5.15
N SER A 23 6.30 3.78 4.92
CA SER A 23 7.24 3.77 3.80
C SER A 23 8.56 3.15 4.23
N LEU A 24 8.95 2.08 3.55
CA LEU A 24 10.28 1.49 3.71
C LEU A 24 11.32 2.30 2.92
N SER A 25 12.58 2.19 3.34
CA SER A 25 13.74 2.79 2.66
C SER A 25 13.90 2.34 1.21
N CYS A 26 13.31 1.21 0.83
CA CYS A 26 13.25 0.70 -0.54
C CYS A 26 12.10 1.30 -1.38
N THR A 27 11.48 2.41 -0.94
CA THR A 27 10.38 3.12 -1.62
C THR A 27 9.05 2.36 -1.72
N HIS A 28 8.94 1.21 -1.06
CA HIS A 28 7.70 0.46 -0.97
C HIS A 28 6.88 0.90 0.23
N VAL A 29 5.56 0.94 0.05
CA VAL A 29 4.60 1.33 1.09
C VAL A 29 3.71 0.15 1.42
N PHE A 30 3.59 -0.14 2.70
CA PHE A 30 2.78 -1.24 3.23
C PHE A 30 1.94 -0.77 4.40
N CYS A 31 0.97 -1.59 4.78
CA CYS A 31 0.18 -1.42 5.99
C CYS A 31 1.04 -1.81 7.20
N PHE A 32 0.89 -1.10 8.32
CA PHE A 32 1.53 -1.49 9.58
C PHE A 32 1.25 -2.94 9.98
N ASP A 33 0.03 -3.45 9.76
CA ASP A 33 -0.34 -4.85 10.03
C ASP A 33 0.27 -5.88 9.07
N CYS A 34 0.76 -5.44 7.90
CA CYS A 34 1.31 -6.34 6.87
C CYS A 34 2.85 -6.38 6.86
N ILE A 35 3.49 -5.50 7.63
CA ILE A 35 4.94 -5.50 7.89
C ILE A 35 5.20 -6.19 9.22
#